data_AF-A0A8X6Q890-F1
#
_entry.id   AF-A0A8X6Q890-F1
#
_cell.length_a   1.000
_cell.length_b   1.000
_cell.length_c   1.000
_cell.angle_alpha   90.00
_cell.angle_beta   90.00
_cell.angle_gamma   90.00
#
_symmetry.space_group_name_H-M   'P 1'
#
loop_
_entity.id
_entity.type
_entity.pdbx_description
1 polymer ?
#
loop_
_entity_poly.entity_id
_entity_poly.type
_entity_poly.pdbx_seq_one_letter_code
_entity_poly.pdbx_strand_id
1 'polypeptide(L)'
;MKEAEMEMRKWISNDTNLISQWAAEGFDAYVVDISFSLGSNKTKVLGLAWQTLDDCLTLDTKRLLGFISTDKNTKGFLSQAIGKIFDPLGLLSSFTVRMKCLIQELWKNKITKNEDLPPKIVEMWVNWCKELPL
;
A
#
# COMPACT_ATOMS: atom_id res chain seq x y z
N MET A 1 -26.10 -15.73 6.07
CA MET A 1 -25.66 -15.47 4.68
C MET A 1 -26.46 -16.28 3.65
N LYS A 2 -26.61 -17.61 3.77
CA LYS A 2 -27.62 -18.35 2.98
C LYS A 2 -29.06 -17.85 3.23
N GLU A 3 -29.36 -17.45 4.47
CA GLU A 3 -30.63 -16.80 4.84
C GLU A 3 -30.85 -15.41 4.20
N ALA A 4 -29.78 -14.79 3.67
CA ALA A 4 -29.87 -13.49 3.00
C ALA A 4 -29.79 -13.62 1.47
N GLU A 5 -29.75 -14.85 0.92
CA GLU A 5 -29.58 -15.14 -0.51
C GLU A 5 -28.36 -14.47 -1.16
N MET A 6 -27.34 -14.12 -0.37
CA MET A 6 -26.10 -13.54 -0.87
C MET A 6 -25.01 -14.59 -0.89
N GLU A 7 -24.60 -14.98 -2.10
CA GLU A 7 -23.43 -15.83 -2.30
C GLU A 7 -22.14 -15.02 -2.18
N MET A 8 -21.30 -15.40 -1.22
CA MET A 8 -19.96 -14.85 -1.09
C MET A 8 -19.09 -15.37 -2.24
N ARG A 9 -18.43 -14.43 -2.92
CA ARG A 9 -17.56 -14.70 -4.08
C ARG A 9 -16.13 -14.36 -3.71
N LYS A 10 -15.17 -14.87 -4.49
CA LYS A 10 -13.75 -14.49 -4.38
C LYS A 10 -13.10 -14.90 -3.06
N TRP A 11 -13.27 -16.15 -2.67
CA TRP A 11 -12.58 -16.72 -1.53
C TRP A 11 -11.10 -16.93 -1.85
N ILE A 12 -10.22 -16.39 -1.01
CA ILE A 12 -8.78 -16.49 -1.17
C ILE A 12 -8.18 -17.03 0.11
N SER A 13 -7.28 -18.01 -0.02
CA SER A 13 -6.54 -18.60 1.10
C SER A 13 -5.10 -18.87 0.70
N ASN A 14 -4.23 -18.94 1.70
CA ASN A 14 -2.88 -19.47 1.57
C ASN A 14 -2.85 -21.01 1.59
N ASP A 15 -3.92 -21.68 2.02
CA ASP A 15 -4.02 -23.13 2.09
C ASP A 15 -4.69 -23.72 0.83
N THR A 16 -3.92 -24.50 0.07
CA THR A 16 -4.40 -25.15 -1.17
C THR A 16 -5.41 -26.27 -0.92
N ASN A 17 -5.33 -26.95 0.23
CA ASN A 17 -6.31 -27.99 0.59
C ASN A 17 -7.67 -27.35 0.87
N LEU A 18 -7.67 -26.24 1.60
CA LEU A 18 -8.89 -25.49 1.90
C LEU A 18 -9.55 -24.95 0.63
N ILE A 19 -8.76 -24.41 -0.31
CA ILE A 19 -9.26 -23.96 -1.61
C ILE A 19 -9.88 -25.12 -2.38
N SER A 20 -9.25 -26.29 -2.37
CA SER A 20 -9.76 -27.49 -3.07
C SER A 20 -11.08 -27.97 -2.46
N GLN A 21 -11.20 -27.94 -1.13
CA GLN A 21 -12.44 -28.27 -0.42
C GLN A 21 -13.55 -27.28 -0.76
N TRP A 22 -13.29 -25.98 -0.69
CA TRP A 22 -14.27 -24.96 -1.02
C TRP A 22 -14.70 -24.99 -2.49
N ALA A 23 -13.77 -25.25 -3.41
CA ALA A 23 -14.10 -25.45 -4.82
C ALA A 23 -15.02 -26.67 -5.02
N ALA A 24 -14.78 -27.78 -4.30
CA ALA A 24 -15.65 -28.95 -4.33
C ALA A 24 -17.05 -28.69 -3.74
N GLU A 25 -17.15 -27.77 -2.77
CA GLU A 25 -18.41 -27.30 -2.20
C GLU A 25 -19.13 -26.26 -3.09
N GLY A 26 -18.55 -25.91 -4.24
CA GLY A 26 -19.14 -24.98 -5.21
C GLY A 26 -18.85 -23.50 -4.93
N PHE A 27 -17.95 -23.18 -4.00
CA PHE A 27 -17.53 -21.81 -3.76
C PHE A 27 -16.56 -21.32 -4.84
N ASP A 28 -16.68 -20.03 -5.17
CA ASP A 28 -15.73 -19.30 -6.01
C ASP A 28 -14.44 -19.03 -5.22
N ALA A 29 -13.53 -20.02 -5.17
CA ALA A 29 -12.31 -20.02 -4.36
C ALA A 29 -11.04 -20.26 -5.19
N TYR A 30 -9.97 -19.52 -4.89
CA TYR A 30 -8.69 -19.60 -5.61
C TYR A 30 -7.51 -19.08 -4.79
N VAL A 31 -6.29 -19.43 -5.20
CA VAL A 31 -5.04 -18.98 -4.54
C VAL A 31 -4.75 -17.51 -4.84
N VAL A 32 -5.22 -16.98 -5.98
CA VAL A 32 -4.97 -15.60 -6.42
C VAL A 32 -6.18 -15.08 -7.18
N ASP A 33 -6.68 -13.90 -6.82
CA ASP A 33 -7.67 -13.21 -7.66
C ASP A 33 -6.98 -12.68 -8.92
N ILE A 34 -7.25 -13.29 -10.07
CA ILE A 34 -6.72 -12.85 -11.37
C ILE A 34 -7.14 -11.41 -11.68
N SER A 35 -8.35 -11.00 -11.27
CA SER A 35 -8.84 -9.63 -11.49
C SER A 35 -8.09 -8.57 -10.69
N PHE A 36 -7.35 -8.97 -9.65
CA PHE A 36 -6.47 -8.11 -8.84
C PHE A 36 -5.02 -8.62 -8.80
N SER A 37 -4.62 -9.43 -9.78
CA SER A 37 -3.27 -9.98 -9.83
C SER A 37 -2.25 -8.86 -10.04
N LEU A 38 -1.24 -8.81 -9.17
CA LEU A 38 -0.07 -7.94 -9.31
C LEU A 38 1.16 -8.70 -9.88
N GLY A 39 0.96 -9.92 -10.39
CA GLY A 39 2.00 -10.85 -10.82
C GLY A 39 1.70 -12.28 -10.38
N SER A 40 2.69 -13.18 -10.50
CA SER A 40 2.54 -14.55 -9.99
C SER A 40 2.30 -14.54 -8.48
N ASN A 41 1.19 -15.10 -8.03
CA ASN A 41 0.87 -15.33 -6.61
C ASN A 41 0.65 -14.10 -5.74
N LYS A 42 0.32 -12.94 -6.32
CA LYS A 42 0.04 -11.70 -5.57
C LYS A 42 -1.35 -11.16 -5.87
N THR A 43 -2.13 -10.92 -4.83
CA THR A 43 -3.45 -10.27 -4.92
C THR A 43 -3.49 -9.02 -4.04
N LYS A 44 -4.36 -8.06 -4.36
CA LYS A 44 -4.47 -6.82 -3.58
C LYS A 44 -5.44 -6.98 -2.41
N VAL A 45 -4.98 -6.71 -1.19
CA VAL A 45 -5.81 -6.70 0.02
C VAL A 45 -5.57 -5.41 0.80
N LEU A 46 -6.65 -4.71 1.17
CA LEU A 46 -6.56 -3.47 1.96
C LEU A 46 -5.57 -2.43 1.39
N GLY A 47 -5.40 -2.39 0.06
CA GLY A 47 -4.46 -1.50 -0.61
C GLY A 47 -2.99 -1.96 -0.67
N LEU A 48 -2.64 -3.04 0.02
CA LEU A 48 -1.35 -3.71 -0.02
C LEU A 48 -1.39 -4.93 -0.95
N ALA A 49 -0.22 -5.47 -1.31
CA ALA A 49 -0.12 -6.71 -2.07
C ALA A 49 0.09 -7.88 -1.12
N TRP A 50 -0.85 -8.81 -1.06
CA TRP A 50 -0.71 -10.07 -0.33
C TRP A 50 -0.14 -11.14 -1.26
N GLN A 51 1.01 -11.66 -0.88
CA GLN A 51 1.63 -12.83 -1.46
C GLN A 51 1.04 -14.05 -0.75
N THR A 52 0.08 -14.70 -1.40
CA THR A 52 -0.84 -15.63 -0.74
C THR A 52 -0.14 -16.88 -0.25
N LEU A 53 0.72 -17.48 -1.06
CA LEU A 53 1.43 -18.72 -0.68
C LEU A 53 2.38 -18.55 0.52
N ASP A 54 3.07 -17.41 0.60
CA ASP A 54 4.01 -17.13 1.68
C ASP A 54 3.34 -16.41 2.86
N ASP A 55 2.04 -16.17 2.76
CA ASP A 55 1.23 -15.41 3.72
C ASP A 55 1.86 -14.06 4.13
N CYS A 56 2.39 -13.33 3.15
CA CYS A 56 3.14 -12.10 3.38
C CYS A 56 2.44 -10.88 2.77
N LEU A 57 2.26 -9.83 3.55
CA LEU A 57 1.88 -8.51 3.05
C LEU A 57 3.12 -7.77 2.55
N THR A 58 3.05 -7.24 1.34
CA THR A 58 4.15 -6.56 0.66
C THR A 58 3.72 -5.17 0.20
N LEU A 59 4.65 -4.23 0.29
CA LEU A 59 4.52 -2.88 -0.25
C LEU A 59 5.29 -2.79 -1.56
N ASP A 60 4.66 -2.23 -2.60
CA ASP A 60 5.34 -1.95 -3.87
C ASP A 60 6.23 -0.71 -3.73
N THR A 61 7.47 -0.94 -3.27
CA THR A 61 8.48 0.12 -3.12
C THR A 61 9.01 0.60 -4.46
N LYS A 62 9.03 -0.23 -5.50
CA LYS A 62 9.55 0.13 -6.83
C LYS A 62 8.78 1.29 -7.44
N ARG A 63 7.45 1.24 -7.37
CA ARG A 63 6.60 2.33 -7.88
C ARG A 63 6.78 3.62 -7.08
N LEU A 64 7.00 3.51 -5.77
CA LEU A 64 7.26 4.65 -4.91
C LEU A 64 8.63 5.27 -5.22
N LEU A 65 9.68 4.46 -5.29
CA LEU A 65 11.05 4.89 -5.64
C LEU A 65 11.10 5.55 -7.02
N GLY A 66 10.45 4.96 -8.02
CA GLY A 66 10.35 5.55 -9.36
C GLY A 66 9.64 6.91 -9.36
N PHE A 67 8.62 7.09 -8.51
CA PHE A 67 7.97 8.39 -8.34
C PHE A 67 8.89 9.41 -7.66
N ILE A 68 9.53 9.02 -6.56
CA ILE A 68 10.44 9.86 -5.76
C ILE A 68 11.64 10.31 -6.61
N SER A 69 12.13 9.46 -7.52
CA SER A 69 13.26 9.75 -8.42
C SER A 69 13.01 10.90 -9.41
N THR A 70 11.78 11.39 -9.54
CA THR A 70 11.49 12.58 -10.36
C THR A 70 11.90 13.90 -9.69
N ASP A 71 12.41 13.83 -8.46
CA ASP A 71 13.05 14.90 -7.68
C ASP A 71 12.32 16.24 -7.70
N LYS A 72 11.08 16.24 -7.18
CA LYS A 72 10.27 17.45 -7.03
C LYS A 72 10.09 17.79 -5.56
N ASN A 73 10.73 18.85 -5.09
CA ASN A 73 10.63 19.25 -3.69
C ASN A 73 9.46 20.21 -3.44
N THR A 74 8.24 19.80 -3.79
CA THR A 74 7.01 20.58 -3.54
C THR A 74 6.09 19.88 -2.54
N LYS A 75 5.26 20.65 -1.82
CA LYS A 75 4.24 20.09 -0.91
C LYS A 75 3.31 19.08 -1.61
N GLY A 76 2.90 19.40 -2.83
CA GLY A 76 2.03 18.56 -3.65
C GLY A 76 2.67 17.24 -4.04
N PHE A 77 3.99 17.25 -4.29
CA PHE A 77 4.75 16.04 -4.56
C PHE A 77 4.89 15.16 -3.32
N LEU A 78 5.31 15.75 -2.19
CA LEU A 78 5.46 15.04 -0.92
C LEU A 78 4.13 14.39 -0.49
N SER A 79 3.02 15.11 -0.60
CA SER A 79 1.68 14.58 -0.29
C SER A 79 1.29 13.42 -1.21
N GLN A 80 1.62 13.50 -2.51
CA GLN A 80 1.37 12.42 -3.46
C GLN A 80 2.24 11.18 -3.20
N ALA A 81 3.51 11.39 -2.82
CA ALA A 81 4.39 10.29 -2.46
C ALA A 81 3.84 9.54 -1.23
N ILE A 82 3.45 10.26 -0.19
CA ILE A 82 2.91 9.68 1.04
C ILE A 82 1.58 8.97 0.79
N GLY A 83 0.70 9.56 -0.04
CA GLY A 83 -0.57 8.94 -0.42
C GLY A 83 -0.45 7.62 -1.19
N LYS A 84 0.74 7.31 -1.75
CA LYS A 84 0.99 5.99 -2.36
C LYS A 84 1.22 4.89 -1.32
N ILE A 85 1.53 5.25 -0.08
CA ILE A 85 1.62 4.30 1.04
C ILE A 85 0.27 4.27 1.73
N PHE A 86 -0.53 3.27 1.38
CA PHE A 86 -1.81 3.04 2.04
C PHE A 86 -1.67 1.95 3.10
N ASP A 87 -1.79 2.34 4.36
CA ASP A 87 -1.61 1.47 5.53
C ASP A 87 -2.81 1.59 6.48
N PRO A 88 -3.94 0.94 6.16
CA PRO A 88 -5.15 1.03 6.97
C PRO A 88 -5.04 0.28 8.30
N LEU A 89 -4.13 -0.70 8.39
CA LEU A 89 -3.91 -1.51 9.59
C LEU A 89 -2.84 -0.93 10.53
N GLY A 90 -2.10 0.09 10.09
CA GLY A 90 -1.04 0.72 10.89
C GLY A 90 0.25 -0.11 10.98
N LEU A 91 0.43 -1.10 10.10
CA LEU A 91 1.61 -1.99 10.08
C LEU A 91 2.89 -1.22 9.78
N LEU A 92 2.78 -0.11 9.03
CA LEU A 92 3.86 0.80 8.66
C LEU A 92 3.75 2.12 9.43
N SER A 93 3.07 2.15 10.58
CA SER A 93 2.83 3.37 11.35
C SER A 93 4.12 4.06 11.81
N SER A 94 5.11 3.29 12.29
CA SER A 94 6.45 3.81 12.66
C SER A 94 7.15 4.51 11.49
N PHE A 95 6.91 4.03 10.27
CA PHE A 95 7.47 4.59 9.05
C PHE A 95 6.66 5.80 8.54
N THR A 96 5.33 5.71 8.55
CA THR A 96 4.43 6.74 8.00
C THR A 96 4.16 7.90 8.96
N VAL A 97 4.35 7.74 10.27
CA VAL A 97 4.10 8.81 11.26
C VAL A 97 5.01 10.02 11.01
N ARG A 98 6.29 9.81 10.69
CA ARG A 98 7.24 10.90 10.39
C ARG A 98 6.79 11.72 9.19
N MET A 99 6.23 11.06 8.18
CA MET A 99 5.66 11.71 7.00
C MET A 99 4.38 12.49 7.31
N LYS A 100 3.51 11.96 8.17
CA LYS A 100 2.33 12.68 8.65
C LYS A 100 2.75 13.94 9.43
N CYS A 101 3.79 13.86 10.27
CA CYS A 101 4.35 15.02 10.96
C CYS A 101 4.90 16.06 9.96
N LEU A 102 5.60 15.65 8.91
CA LEU A 102 6.06 16.57 7.86
C LEU A 102 4.90 17.27 7.15
N ILE A 103 3.84 16.55 6.77
CA ILE A 103 2.64 17.15 6.17
C ILE A 103 2.01 18.17 7.13
N GLN A 104 1.90 17.83 8.42
CA GLN A 104 1.37 18.74 9.43
C GLN A 104 2.22 20.02 9.55
N GLU A 105 3.54 19.89 9.51
CA GLU A 105 4.45 21.04 9.54
C GLU A 105 4.26 21.94 8.31
N LEU A 106 4.12 21.35 7.12
CA LEU A 106 3.80 22.11 5.90
C LEU A 106 2.45 22.81 5.97
N TRP A 107 1.47 22.26 6.68
CA TRP A 107 0.18 22.89 6.90
C TRP A 107 0.27 24.06 7.88
N LYS A 108 1.01 23.89 8.99
CA LYS A 108 1.25 24.96 9.97
C LYS A 108 1.94 26.17 9.36
N ASN A 109 2.92 25.94 8.49
CA ASN A 109 3.65 26.98 7.77
C ASN A 109 2.89 27.55 6.55
N LYS A 110 1.64 27.11 6.32
CA LYS A 110 0.78 27.57 5.21
C LYS A 110 1.40 27.43 3.81
N ILE A 111 2.35 26.51 3.64
CA ILE A 111 3.01 26.24 2.35
C ILE A 111 1.95 25.83 1.33
N THR A 112 1.98 26.43 0.16
CA THR A 112 1.03 26.13 -0.92
C THR A 112 1.46 24.88 -1.70
N LYS A 113 0.56 24.33 -2.52
CA LYS A 113 0.78 23.02 -3.16
C LYS A 113 2.01 22.96 -4.07
N ASN A 114 2.25 24.03 -4.81
CA ASN A 114 3.31 24.10 -5.83
C ASN A 114 4.55 24.86 -5.35
N GLU A 115 4.55 25.28 -4.09
CA GLU A 115 5.68 25.99 -3.48
C GLU A 115 6.75 25.00 -3.05
N ASP A 116 7.99 25.46 -3.16
CA ASP A 116 9.16 24.69 -2.76
C ASP A 116 9.18 24.45 -1.25
N LEU A 117 9.66 23.28 -0.86
CA LEU A 117 9.78 22.89 0.53
C LEU A 117 10.91 23.67 1.21
N PRO A 118 10.72 24.14 2.47
CA PRO A 118 11.80 24.72 3.25
C PRO A 118 12.99 23.75 3.40
N PRO A 119 14.25 24.23 3.48
CA PRO A 119 15.44 23.37 3.49
C PRO A 119 15.41 22.25 4.53
N LYS A 120 14.92 22.56 5.74
CA LYS A 120 14.76 21.58 6.83
C LYS A 120 13.81 20.43 6.47
N ILE A 121 12.73 20.73 5.75
CA ILE A 121 11.74 19.73 5.32
C ILE A 121 12.32 18.87 4.19
N VAL A 122 13.08 19.47 3.28
CA VAL A 122 13.79 18.75 2.21
C VAL A 122 14.77 17.74 2.82
N GLU A 123 15.56 18.14 3.81
CA GLU A 123 16.49 17.24 4.49
C GLU A 123 15.78 16.04 5.14
N MET A 124 14.70 16.29 5.89
CA MET A 124 13.90 15.22 6.51
C MET A 124 13.26 14.30 5.46
N TRP A 125 12.76 14.86 4.36
CA TRP A 125 12.19 14.11 3.25
C TRP A 125 13.22 13.20 2.59
N VAL A 126 14.40 13.74 2.25
CA VAL A 126 15.50 12.98 1.65
C VAL A 126 15.99 11.87 2.56
N ASN A 127 16.13 12.13 3.87
CA ASN A 127 16.54 11.11 4.83
C ASN A 127 15.52 9.98 4.94
N TRP A 128 14.23 10.31 4.96
CA TRP A 128 13.18 9.28 4.93
C TRP A 128 13.19 8.47 3.63
N CYS A 129 13.44 9.09 2.47
CA CYS A 129 13.52 8.37 1.20
C CYS A 129 14.66 7.34 1.17
N LYS A 130 15.78 7.62 1.85
CA LYS A 130 16.93 6.69 1.96
C LYS A 130 16.63 5.44 2.79
N GLU A 131 15.61 5.49 3.64
CA GLU A 131 15.20 4.36 4.46
C GLU A 131 14.26 3.40 3.73
N LEU A 132 13.76 3.77 2.55
CA LEU A 132 12.98 2.87 1.71
C LEU A 132 13.89 1.72 1.21
N PRO A 133 13.48 0.46 1.40
CA PRO A 133 14.26 -0.65 0.87
C PRO A 133 14.24 -0.62 -0.67
N LEU A 134 15.43 -0.77 -1.25
CA LEU A 134 15.69 -0.84 -2.70
C LEU A 134 14.97 -2.02 -3.36
#